data_AF-A0AAD4YQ79-F1
#
_entry.id   AF-A0AAD4YQ79-F1
#
_cell.length_a   1.000
_cell.length_b   1.000
_cell.length_c   1.000
_cell.angle_alpha   90.00
_cell.angle_beta   90.00
_cell.angle_gamma   90.00
#
_symmetry.space_group_name_H-M   'P 1'
#
loop_
_entity.id
_entity.type
_entity.pdbx_description
1 polymer ?
#
loop_
_entity_poly.entity_id
_entity_poly.type
_entity_poly.pdbx_seq_one_letter_code
_entity_poly.pdbx_strand_id
1 'polypeptide(L)'
;MMVDEDMEDTEFSKQNAKVAQAFFVFSFGYHVDAFEVAQCLLPMPMNKQMATLHTRTMFQKFEQELIQSTTCFLELKTEDACKVVFNVSERKNWETRVAEVVYVKDSDHASCSCKRFEFVGIICKHILALFRRDQTEYMPDKYILKRWKKTAKSGLVSDANGNEIKDCADPGLLIKRSTMS
;
A
#
# COMPACT_ATOMS: atom_id res chain seq x y z
N MET A 1 -11.78 6.28 56.17
CA MET A 1 -12.43 5.77 54.95
C MET A 1 -11.73 6.41 53.78
N MET A 2 -10.76 5.68 53.21
CA MET A 2 -10.28 5.87 51.83
C MET A 2 -11.22 5.10 50.88
N VAL A 3 -10.96 5.24 49.57
CA VAL A 3 -11.58 4.66 48.35
C VAL A 3 -12.78 5.43 47.79
N ASP A 4 -12.85 5.88 46.53
CA ASP A 4 -11.97 5.81 45.34
C ASP A 4 -12.46 6.87 44.32
N GLU A 5 -11.62 7.81 43.86
CA GLU A 5 -11.95 8.72 42.73
C GLU A 5 -10.79 8.89 41.72
N ASP A 6 -9.71 8.09 41.84
CA ASP A 6 -8.48 8.26 41.05
C ASP A 6 -8.25 7.17 39.96
N MET A 7 -9.22 6.28 39.70
CA MET A 7 -9.01 5.14 38.79
C MET A 7 -9.38 5.39 37.31
N GLU A 8 -10.22 6.37 36.97
CA GLU A 8 -10.62 6.61 35.57
C GLU A 8 -9.66 7.52 34.78
N ASP A 9 -8.98 8.46 35.42
CA ASP A 9 -8.10 9.43 34.74
C ASP A 9 -6.78 8.81 34.23
N THR A 10 -6.39 7.66 34.79
CA THR A 10 -5.14 6.99 34.41
C THR A 10 -5.30 6.19 33.10
N GLU A 11 -6.52 5.78 32.74
CA GLU A 11 -6.78 4.99 31.53
C GLU A 11 -6.96 5.89 30.29
N PHE A 12 -7.58 7.05 30.46
CA PHE A 12 -7.70 8.07 29.42
C PHE A 12 -6.34 8.66 29.02
N SER A 13 -5.45 8.88 29.99
CA SER A 13 -4.07 9.35 29.77
C SER A 13 -3.20 8.31 29.04
N LYS A 14 -3.36 7.01 29.35
CA LYS A 14 -2.65 5.91 28.67
C LYS A 14 -3.10 5.70 27.22
N GLN A 15 -4.38 5.93 26.92
CA GLN A 15 -4.90 5.85 25.55
C GLN A 15 -4.35 6.99 24.68
N ASN A 16 -4.26 8.21 25.24
CA ASN A 16 -3.69 9.37 24.56
C ASN A 16 -2.16 9.27 24.39
N ALA A 17 -1.45 8.58 25.29
CA ALA A 17 -0.02 8.31 25.14
C ALA A 17 0.30 7.41 23.94
N LYS A 18 -0.54 6.41 23.63
CA LYS A 18 -0.38 5.56 22.43
C LYS A 18 -0.61 6.34 21.13
N VAL A 19 -1.59 7.26 21.12
CA VAL A 19 -1.87 8.13 19.98
C VAL A 19 -0.74 9.16 19.78
N ALA A 20 -0.19 9.71 20.87
CA ALA A 20 0.95 10.63 20.81
C ALA A 20 2.25 9.93 20.34
N GLN A 21 2.45 8.67 20.70
CA GLN A 21 3.60 7.88 20.25
C GLN A 21 3.53 7.57 18.73
N ALA A 22 2.33 7.49 18.15
CA ALA A 22 2.15 7.39 16.70
C ALA A 22 2.46 8.70 15.96
N PHE A 23 2.26 9.86 16.59
CA PHE A 23 2.60 11.17 16.00
C PHE A 23 4.10 11.49 16.08
N PHE A 24 4.82 10.98 17.09
CA PHE A 24 6.25 11.30 17.27
C PHE A 24 7.18 10.62 16.25
N VAL A 25 6.73 9.59 15.54
CA VAL A 25 7.53 8.89 14.52
C VAL A 25 7.78 9.74 13.26
N PHE A 26 7.13 10.89 13.11
CA PHE A 26 7.26 11.71 11.89
C PHE A 26 8.50 12.61 11.81
N SER A 27 9.37 12.68 12.83
CA SER A 27 10.47 13.68 12.85
C SER A 27 11.90 13.18 13.05
N PHE A 28 12.16 11.88 13.22
CA PHE A 28 13.56 11.42 13.29
C PHE A 28 13.86 10.36 12.23
N GLY A 29 14.72 10.74 11.28
CA GLY A 29 15.34 9.83 10.35
C GLY A 29 16.18 8.80 11.11
N TYR A 30 15.70 7.57 11.17
CA TYR A 30 16.47 6.45 11.68
C TYR A 30 17.00 5.60 10.53
N HIS A 31 18.28 5.28 10.66
CA HIS A 31 19.09 4.47 9.78
C HIS A 31 18.36 3.17 9.37
N VAL A 32 18.42 2.83 8.09
CA VAL A 32 17.65 1.73 7.49
C VAL A 32 18.43 0.43 7.62
N ASP A 33 18.01 -0.45 8.53
CA ASP A 33 18.48 -1.83 8.55
C ASP A 33 17.65 -2.69 7.58
N ALA A 34 18.35 -3.51 6.79
CA ALA A 34 17.85 -4.17 5.58
C ALA A 34 16.86 -5.33 5.81
N PHE A 35 16.38 -5.55 7.04
CA PHE A 35 15.58 -6.74 7.40
C PHE A 35 14.27 -6.46 8.13
N GLU A 36 13.95 -5.21 8.47
CA GLU A 36 12.69 -4.93 9.18
C GLU A 36 11.50 -4.97 8.21
N VAL A 37 10.54 -5.85 8.51
CA VAL A 37 9.25 -5.92 7.81
C VAL A 37 8.64 -4.52 7.82
N ALA A 38 8.25 -4.01 6.64
CA ALA A 38 7.63 -2.70 6.55
C ALA A 38 6.45 -2.61 7.53
N GLN A 39 6.56 -1.70 8.51
CA GLN A 39 5.51 -1.50 9.49
C GLN A 39 4.25 -1.04 8.76
N CYS A 40 3.16 -1.80 8.91
CA CYS A 40 1.87 -1.43 8.36
C CYS A 40 1.26 -0.33 9.22
N LEU A 41 1.01 0.84 8.63
CA LEU A 41 0.35 1.97 9.28
C LEU A 41 -1.13 1.67 9.59
N LEU A 42 -1.74 0.76 8.82
CA LEU A 42 -3.10 0.30 9.03
C LEU A 42 -3.11 -1.20 9.37
N PRO A 43 -3.86 -1.64 10.40
CA PRO A 43 -3.89 -3.04 10.83
C PRO A 43 -4.81 -3.93 9.96
N MET A 44 -4.91 -3.64 8.65
CA MET A 44 -5.79 -4.37 7.72
C MET A 44 -5.11 -5.62 7.15
N PRO A 45 -5.84 -6.72 6.88
CA PRO A 45 -5.30 -7.90 6.20
C PRO A 45 -4.66 -7.56 4.84
N MET A 46 -5.29 -6.66 4.08
CA MET A 46 -4.76 -6.14 2.81
C MET A 46 -3.38 -5.50 2.97
N ASN A 47 -3.14 -4.70 4.01
CA ASN A 47 -1.82 -4.09 4.25
C ASN A 47 -0.76 -5.18 4.47
N LYS A 48 -1.06 -6.17 5.32
CA LYS A 48 -0.14 -7.27 5.60
C LYS A 48 0.19 -8.05 4.33
N GLN A 49 -0.82 -8.39 3.53
CA GLN A 49 -0.65 -9.07 2.24
C GLN A 49 0.25 -8.25 1.29
N MET A 50 0.02 -6.95 1.17
CA MET A 50 0.81 -6.12 0.27
C MET A 50 2.24 -5.89 0.78
N ALA A 51 2.44 -5.80 2.11
CA ALA A 51 3.75 -5.66 2.74
C ALA A 51 4.62 -6.92 2.58
N THR A 52 4.01 -8.11 2.56
CA THR A 52 4.74 -9.36 2.31
C THR A 52 5.14 -9.49 0.84
N LEU A 53 4.24 -9.15 -0.08
CA LEU A 53 4.45 -9.33 -1.52
C LEU A 53 5.33 -8.26 -2.15
N HIS A 54 5.13 -6.97 -1.84
CA HIS A 54 5.81 -5.87 -2.53
C HIS A 54 7.15 -5.49 -1.92
N THR A 55 8.07 -4.96 -2.74
CA THR A 55 9.27 -4.29 -2.21
C THR A 55 8.87 -3.12 -1.29
N ARG A 56 9.74 -2.74 -0.34
CA ARG A 56 9.45 -1.67 0.65
C ARG A 56 8.92 -0.39 0.00
N THR A 57 9.60 0.11 -1.03
CA THR A 57 9.19 1.33 -1.75
C THR A 57 7.83 1.19 -2.42
N MET A 58 7.52 0.01 -2.97
CA MET A 58 6.24 -0.22 -3.63
C MET A 58 5.11 -0.39 -2.64
N PHE A 59 5.37 -1.02 -1.50
CA PHE A 59 4.42 -1.08 -0.39
C PHE A 59 4.10 0.32 0.14
N GLN A 60 5.11 1.17 0.38
CA GLN A 60 4.89 2.55 0.85
C GLN A 60 4.00 3.37 -0.10
N LYS A 61 4.21 3.25 -1.42
CA LYS A 61 3.35 3.92 -2.41
C LYS A 61 1.91 3.39 -2.38
N PHE A 62 1.74 2.07 -2.25
CA PHE A 62 0.43 1.46 -2.09
C PHE A 62 -0.26 1.94 -0.80
N GLU A 63 0.45 1.93 0.32
CA GLU A 63 -0.06 2.35 1.61
C GLU A 63 -0.48 3.82 1.62
N GLN A 64 0.27 4.68 0.93
CA GLN A 64 -0.12 6.07 0.73
C GLN A 64 -1.44 6.20 -0.06
N GLU A 65 -1.62 5.44 -1.15
CA GLU A 65 -2.90 5.43 -1.89
C GLU A 65 -4.04 4.91 -1.01
N LEU A 66 -3.78 3.90 -0.18
CA LEU A 66 -4.78 3.35 0.73
C LEU A 66 -5.17 4.34 1.83
N ILE A 67 -4.22 5.08 2.41
CA ILE A 67 -4.52 6.14 3.37
C ILE A 67 -5.33 7.25 2.69
N GLN A 68 -4.89 7.71 1.52
CA GLN A 68 -5.61 8.75 0.76
C GLN A 68 -7.00 8.32 0.32
N SER A 69 -7.21 7.01 0.14
CA SER A 69 -8.52 6.51 -0.23
C SER A 69 -9.57 6.75 0.87
N THR A 70 -9.16 6.95 2.14
CA THR A 70 -10.07 7.26 3.27
C THR A 70 -10.76 8.61 3.14
N THR A 71 -10.18 9.54 2.38
CA THR A 71 -10.77 10.87 2.12
C THR A 71 -11.62 10.93 0.86
N CYS A 72 -11.82 9.79 0.18
CA CYS A 72 -12.63 9.69 -1.03
C CYS A 72 -14.09 9.35 -0.67
N PHE A 73 -15.03 10.01 -1.33
CA PHE A 73 -16.46 9.76 -1.20
C PHE A 73 -16.99 9.09 -2.46
N LEU A 74 -17.65 7.95 -2.29
CA LEU A 74 -18.27 7.20 -3.40
C LEU A 74 -19.75 7.56 -3.50
N GLU A 75 -20.17 7.88 -4.72
CA GLU A 75 -21.55 8.09 -5.09
C GLU A 75 -21.89 7.14 -6.24
N LEU A 76 -22.96 6.35 -6.08
CA LEU A 76 -23.43 5.47 -7.15
C LEU A 76 -23.95 6.34 -8.30
N LYS A 77 -23.37 6.19 -9.48
CA LYS A 77 -23.77 6.92 -10.69
C LYS A 77 -24.80 6.12 -11.48
N THR A 78 -24.46 4.88 -11.83
CA THR A 78 -25.35 3.95 -12.54
C THR A 78 -25.03 2.52 -12.19
N GLU A 79 -26.02 1.65 -12.32
CA GLU A 79 -25.84 0.21 -12.22
C GLU A 79 -26.70 -0.48 -13.27
N ASP A 80 -26.11 -1.44 -13.97
CA ASP A 80 -26.81 -2.32 -14.90
C ASP A 80 -26.44 -3.79 -14.61
N ALA A 81 -26.90 -4.71 -15.45
CA ALA A 81 -26.65 -6.14 -15.29
C ALA A 81 -25.16 -6.51 -15.37
N CYS A 82 -24.35 -5.74 -16.10
CA CYS A 82 -22.96 -6.05 -16.41
C CYS A 82 -21.97 -5.28 -15.53
N LYS A 83 -22.32 -4.05 -15.11
CA LYS A 83 -21.38 -3.17 -14.39
C LYS A 83 -22.06 -2.23 -13.40
N VAL A 84 -21.25 -1.74 -12.47
CA VAL A 84 -21.57 -0.66 -11.53
C VAL A 84 -20.61 0.49 -11.77
N VAL A 85 -21.13 1.72 -11.82
CA VAL A 85 -20.33 2.94 -12.04
C VAL A 85 -20.49 3.85 -10.83
N PHE A 86 -19.36 4.30 -10.29
CA PHE A 86 -19.30 5.24 -9.18
C PHE A 86 -18.61 6.54 -9.60
N ASN A 87 -19.14 7.67 -9.15
CA ASN A 87 -18.37 8.89 -9.03
C ASN A 87 -17.62 8.84 -7.70
N VAL A 88 -16.30 8.99 -7.75
CA VAL A 88 -15.45 9.04 -6.56
C VAL A 88 -14.87 10.44 -6.45
N SER A 89 -15.35 11.19 -5.46
CA SER A 89 -14.96 12.58 -5.24
C SER A 89 -13.95 12.71 -4.10
N GLU A 90 -13.06 13.69 -4.23
CA GLU A 90 -12.15 14.11 -3.18
C GLU A 90 -12.03 15.63 -3.12
N ARG A 91 -11.91 16.17 -1.91
CA ARG A 91 -11.66 17.60 -1.71
C ARG A 91 -10.17 17.82 -1.48
N LYS A 92 -9.55 18.64 -2.33
CA LYS A 92 -8.16 19.05 -2.20
C LYS A 92 -8.03 20.53 -2.48
N ASN A 93 -7.44 21.29 -1.56
CA ASN A 93 -7.21 22.73 -1.71
C ASN A 93 -8.49 23.50 -2.09
N TRP A 94 -9.62 23.21 -1.43
CA TRP A 94 -10.94 23.79 -1.72
C TRP A 94 -11.56 23.41 -3.06
N GLU A 95 -10.85 22.69 -3.93
CA GLU A 95 -11.38 22.13 -5.16
C GLU A 95 -11.92 20.71 -4.93
N THR A 96 -13.00 20.37 -5.63
CA THR A 96 -13.51 19.00 -5.68
C THR A 96 -13.07 18.35 -6.98
N ARG A 97 -12.35 17.24 -6.87
CA ARG A 97 -11.96 16.42 -8.03
C ARG A 97 -12.82 15.18 -8.03
N VAL A 98 -13.25 14.76 -9.22
CA VAL A 98 -14.09 13.57 -9.40
C VAL A 98 -13.42 12.64 -10.39
N ALA A 99 -13.29 11.38 -10.01
CA ALA A 99 -12.90 10.28 -10.88
C ALA A 99 -14.08 9.32 -11.03
N GLU A 100 -14.18 8.67 -12.19
CA GLU A 100 -15.17 7.63 -12.43
C GLU A 100 -14.51 6.27 -12.19
N VAL A 101 -15.14 5.43 -11.37
CA VAL A 101 -14.75 4.04 -11.16
C VAL A 101 -15.82 3.14 -11.78
N VAL A 102 -15.40 2.26 -12.67
CA VAL A 102 -16.28 1.27 -13.32
C VAL A 102 -15.89 -0.11 -12.83
N TYR A 103 -16.82 -0.78 -12.18
CA TYR A 103 -16.69 -2.17 -11.74
C TYR A 103 -17.50 -3.09 -12.65
N VAL A 104 -16.82 -3.99 -13.37
CA VAL A 104 -17.44 -4.99 -14.24
C VAL A 104 -17.68 -6.26 -13.42
N LYS A 105 -18.95 -6.67 -13.31
CA LYS A 105 -19.39 -7.77 -12.43
C LYS A 105 -18.81 -9.11 -12.86
N ASP A 106 -18.93 -9.46 -14.15
CA ASP A 106 -18.52 -10.78 -14.66
C ASP A 106 -17.02 -11.07 -14.51
N SER A 107 -16.19 -10.03 -14.63
CA SER A 107 -14.72 -10.16 -14.52
C SER A 107 -14.20 -9.74 -13.15
N ASP A 108 -15.07 -9.32 -12.24
CA ASP A 108 -14.73 -8.75 -10.94
C ASP A 108 -13.62 -7.69 -11.07
N HIS A 109 -13.78 -6.78 -12.04
CA HIS A 109 -12.71 -5.85 -12.43
C HIS A 109 -13.16 -4.40 -12.27
N ALA A 110 -12.49 -3.69 -11.36
CA ALA A 110 -12.55 -2.25 -11.22
C ALA A 110 -11.49 -1.55 -12.09
N SER A 111 -11.93 -0.56 -12.85
CA SER A 111 -11.08 0.39 -13.58
C SER A 111 -11.43 1.82 -13.17
N CYS A 112 -10.49 2.75 -13.31
CA CYS A 112 -10.69 4.14 -12.89
C CYS A 112 -10.25 5.11 -14.00
N SER A 113 -11.00 6.19 -14.20
CA SER A 113 -10.69 7.22 -15.19
C SER A 113 -9.36 7.93 -14.96
N CYS A 114 -8.81 7.89 -13.73
CA CYS A 114 -7.49 8.45 -13.44
C CYS A 114 -6.31 7.63 -14.02
N LYS A 115 -6.55 6.41 -14.51
CA LYS A 115 -5.58 5.54 -15.20
C LYS A 115 -4.25 5.26 -14.49
N ARG A 116 -4.19 5.50 -13.18
CA ARG A 116 -2.94 5.37 -12.40
C ARG A 116 -2.44 3.93 -12.34
N PHE A 117 -3.34 2.94 -12.31
CA PHE A 117 -2.93 1.55 -12.34
C PHE A 117 -2.31 1.17 -13.68
N GLU A 118 -2.89 1.64 -14.78
CA GLU A 118 -2.41 1.39 -16.13
C GLU A 118 -1.04 2.03 -16.39
N PHE A 119 -0.81 3.26 -15.91
CA PHE A 119 0.45 3.98 -16.11
C PHE A 119 1.54 3.65 -15.08
N VAL A 120 1.18 3.55 -13.79
CA VAL A 120 2.15 3.38 -12.69
C VAL A 120 2.21 1.93 -12.22
N GLY A 121 1.14 1.16 -12.42
CA GLY A 121 1.01 -0.19 -11.87
C GLY A 121 0.72 -0.23 -10.38
N ILE A 122 0.22 0.86 -9.83
CA ILE A 122 -0.20 0.95 -8.44
C ILE A 122 -1.67 1.31 -8.45
N ILE A 123 -2.47 0.50 -7.75
CA ILE A 123 -3.91 0.72 -7.63
C ILE A 123 -4.17 2.10 -7.02
N CYS A 124 -5.07 2.85 -7.63
CA CYS A 124 -5.33 4.21 -7.16
C CYS A 124 -6.24 4.22 -5.94
N LYS A 125 -6.15 5.32 -5.18
CA LYS A 125 -7.05 5.61 -4.08
C LYS A 125 -8.54 5.51 -4.42
N HIS A 126 -8.96 5.79 -5.66
CA HIS A 126 -10.38 5.71 -6.04
C HIS A 126 -10.89 4.26 -6.09
N ILE A 127 -10.11 3.34 -6.67
CA ILE A 127 -10.45 1.90 -6.66
C ILE A 127 -10.34 1.34 -5.24
N LEU A 128 -9.33 1.76 -4.47
CA LEU A 128 -9.20 1.36 -3.08
C LEU A 128 -10.39 1.82 -2.23
N ALA A 129 -10.99 2.98 -2.54
CA ALA A 129 -12.20 3.43 -1.88
C ALA A 129 -13.40 2.51 -2.16
N LEU A 130 -13.52 1.98 -3.39
CA LEU A 130 -14.50 0.93 -3.69
C LEU A 130 -14.23 -0.34 -2.88
N PHE A 131 -12.98 -0.83 -2.85
CA PHE A 131 -12.63 -2.03 -2.09
C PHE A 131 -12.85 -1.89 -0.58
N ARG A 132 -12.62 -0.71 0.00
CA ARG A 132 -12.98 -0.47 1.41
C ARG A 132 -14.49 -0.48 1.63
N ARG A 133 -15.27 0.16 0.75
CA ARG A 133 -16.74 0.15 0.82
C ARG A 133 -17.27 -1.27 0.78
N ASP A 134 -16.74 -2.08 -0.13
CA ASP A 134 -17.14 -3.48 -0.33
C ASP A 134 -16.46 -4.44 0.66
N GLN A 135 -15.74 -3.91 1.67
CA GLN A 135 -15.07 -4.67 2.73
C GLN A 135 -14.13 -5.76 2.20
N THR A 136 -13.48 -5.50 1.07
CA THR A 136 -12.50 -6.40 0.48
C THR A 136 -11.30 -6.54 1.42
N GLU A 137 -11.12 -7.73 2.00
CA GLU A 137 -10.04 -7.98 2.96
C GLU A 137 -8.66 -8.14 2.30
N TYR A 138 -8.62 -8.72 1.10
CA TYR A 138 -7.39 -9.05 0.38
C TYR A 138 -7.41 -8.47 -1.03
N MET A 139 -6.28 -7.94 -1.47
CA MET A 139 -6.09 -7.44 -2.82
C MET A 139 -6.23 -8.59 -3.83
N PRO A 140 -7.12 -8.47 -4.83
CA PRO A 140 -7.21 -9.46 -5.90
C PRO A 140 -5.92 -9.51 -6.74
N ASP A 141 -5.54 -10.72 -7.18
CA ASP A 141 -4.27 -10.97 -7.88
C ASP A 141 -4.09 -10.12 -9.16
N LYS A 142 -5.19 -9.78 -9.84
CA LYS A 142 -5.19 -8.93 -11.04
C LYS A 142 -4.60 -7.53 -10.80
N TYR A 143 -4.55 -7.07 -9.55
CA TYR A 143 -3.94 -5.80 -9.15
C TYR A 143 -2.52 -5.94 -8.59
N ILE A 144 -1.98 -7.16 -8.48
CA ILE A 144 -0.65 -7.45 -7.93
C ILE A 144 0.31 -7.78 -9.06
N LEU A 145 1.02 -6.77 -9.56
CA LEU A 145 1.90 -6.91 -10.72
C LEU A 145 3.24 -7.57 -10.35
N LYS A 146 3.65 -8.58 -11.14
CA LYS A 146 4.89 -9.35 -10.91
C LYS A 146 6.13 -8.47 -10.72
N ARG A 147 6.28 -7.41 -11.53
CA ARG A 147 7.43 -6.48 -11.46
C ARG A 147 7.59 -5.76 -10.11
N TRP A 148 6.53 -5.70 -9.31
CA TRP A 148 6.54 -5.02 -8.01
C TRP A 148 6.70 -5.97 -6.82
N LYS A 149 6.63 -7.29 -7.08
CA LYS A 149 6.88 -8.31 -6.06
C LYS A 149 8.35 -8.32 -5.65
N LYS A 150 8.65 -8.64 -4.39
CA LYS A 150 10.03 -8.82 -3.89
C LYS A 150 10.82 -9.82 -4.72
N THR A 151 10.13 -10.87 -5.20
CA THR A 151 10.70 -11.92 -6.05
C THR A 151 11.14 -11.45 -7.44
N ALA A 152 10.76 -10.24 -7.87
CA ALA A 152 11.27 -9.66 -9.11
C ALA A 152 12.78 -9.38 -9.05
N LYS A 153 13.35 -9.18 -7.85
CA LYS A 153 14.79 -8.97 -7.65
C LYS A 153 15.58 -10.27 -7.56
N SER A 154 14.95 -11.37 -7.18
CA SER A 154 15.59 -12.67 -6.96
C SER A 154 15.64 -13.47 -8.25
N GLY A 155 15.96 -12.85 -9.38
CA GLY A 155 15.88 -13.43 -10.72
C GLY A 155 16.35 -14.88 -10.74
N LEU A 156 15.39 -15.81 -10.65
CA LEU A 156 15.65 -17.21 -10.88
C LEU A 156 15.84 -17.29 -12.39
N VAL A 157 17.10 -17.18 -12.81
CA VAL A 157 17.48 -17.59 -14.15
C VAL A 157 17.45 -19.11 -14.09
N SER A 158 16.34 -19.68 -14.54
CA SER A 158 16.29 -21.11 -14.81
C SER A 158 16.92 -21.35 -16.17
N ASP A 159 17.80 -22.35 -16.26
CA ASP A 159 18.26 -22.86 -17.54
C ASP A 159 17.08 -23.47 -18.34
N ALA A 160 17.33 -23.85 -19.60
CA ALA A 160 16.32 -24.48 -20.46
C ALA A 160 15.78 -25.82 -19.90
N ASN A 161 16.33 -26.30 -18.77
CA ASN A 161 16.02 -27.55 -18.12
C ASN A 161 15.32 -27.34 -16.76
N GLY A 162 15.04 -26.10 -16.36
CA GLY A 162 14.30 -25.77 -15.15
C GLY A 162 15.11 -25.80 -13.85
N ASN A 163 16.44 -25.83 -13.92
CA ASN A 163 17.28 -25.83 -12.72
C ASN A 163 17.59 -24.40 -12.25
N GLU A 164 17.61 -24.19 -10.93
CA GLU A 164 17.96 -22.89 -10.34
C GLU A 164 19.48 -22.63 -10.47
N ILE A 165 19.86 -21.59 -11.22
CA ILE A 165 21.25 -21.13 -11.26
C ILE A 165 21.50 -20.26 -10.02
N LYS A 166 22.24 -20.78 -9.05
CA LYS A 166 22.73 -19.99 -7.91
C LYS A 166 23.86 -19.09 -8.38
N ASP A 167 23.65 -17.78 -8.33
CA ASP A 167 24.68 -16.79 -8.60
C ASP A 167 25.71 -16.82 -7.46
N CYS A 168 26.84 -17.49 -7.69
CA CYS A 168 27.99 -17.42 -6.79
C CYS A 168 28.68 -16.07 -7.01
N ALA A 169 28.13 -15.01 -6.42
CA ALA A 169 28.84 -13.73 -6.34
C ALA A 169 30.05 -13.89 -5.40
N ASP A 170 31.23 -14.06 -5.99
CA ASP A 170 32.53 -13.90 -5.33
C ASP A 170 32.72 -12.40 -4.97
N PRO A 171 32.87 -12.02 -3.68
CA PRO A 171 33.00 -10.62 -3.25
C PRO A 171 34.41 -10.06 -3.50
N GLY A 172 34.95 -10.24 -4.71
CA GLY A 172 36.38 -10.13 -4.99
C GLY A 172 36.81 -9.16 -6.10
N LEU A 173 36.02 -8.16 -6.53
CA LEU A 173 36.50 -7.19 -7.55
C LEU A 173 36.04 -5.74 -7.27
N LEU A 174 36.71 -5.09 -6.32
CA LEU A 174 36.78 -3.63 -6.26
C LEU A 174 37.76 -3.12 -7.32
N ILE A 175 37.28 -2.78 -8.52
CA ILE A 175 38.07 -1.99 -9.46
C ILE A 175 37.98 -0.51 -9.06
N LYS A 176 39.04 -0.05 -8.40
CA LYS A 176 39.38 1.36 -8.18
C LYS A 176 39.42 2.08 -9.53
N ARG A 177 38.63 3.14 -9.70
CA ARG A 177 38.89 4.15 -10.73
C ARG A 177 39.64 5.31 -10.09
N SER A 178 40.95 5.30 -10.27
CA SER A 178 41.83 6.43 -9.99
C SER A 178 41.58 7.54 -11.00
N THR A 179 41.49 8.77 -10.50
CA THR A 179 41.58 10.05 -11.22
C THR A 179 42.80 10.08 -12.14
N MET A 180 42.66 10.65 -13.35
CA MET A 180 43.64 11.53 -14.03
C MET A 180 43.01 12.08 -15.32
N SER A 181 42.68 13.37 -15.33
CA SER A 181 43.27 14.35 -16.25
C SER A 181 42.96 15.76 -15.76
#